data_AF-A0A5Q4ESW0-F1
#
_entry.id   AF-A0A5Q4ESW0-F1
#
_cell.length_a   1.000
_cell.length_b   1.000
_cell.length_c   1.000
_cell.angle_alpha   90.00
_cell.angle_beta   90.00
_cell.angle_gamma   90.00
#
_symmetry.space_group_name_H-M   'P 1'
#
loop_
_entity.id
_entity.type
_entity.pdbx_description
1 polymer ?
#
loop_
_entity_poly.entity_id
_entity_poly.type
_entity_poly.pdbx_seq_one_letter_code
_entity_poly.pdbx_strand_id
1 'polypeptide(L)'
;MKKQHTFAGVGLVGALTLAVAGVTLAQQGRPGGPGQPPQGANPMAALDGLVRGLEATPGCLGDELALTQSGKSVIFAWFTDKKAVVDWYYSPTHQRSMEMMFQNVEQGVPLEHVEDGTGPIMVIASLTMRDPSQMQGGEQSPISQIAIEMYEPLPGGIHLNGRFAPVDVQVPHLTDASGLED
;
A
#
# COMPACT_ATOMS: atom_id res chain seq x y z
N MET A 1 -33.06 -47.89 2.71
CA MET A 1 -33.00 -48.05 4.18
C MET A 1 -32.15 -46.91 4.73
N LYS A 2 -32.74 -45.98 5.50
CA LYS A 2 -32.07 -44.82 6.12
C LYS A 2 -31.38 -45.27 7.42
N LYS A 3 -30.15 -44.84 7.68
CA LYS A 3 -29.58 -44.78 9.03
C LYS A 3 -28.96 -43.42 9.26
N GLN A 4 -29.65 -42.64 10.08
CA GLN A 4 -29.13 -41.46 10.77
C GLN A 4 -28.30 -41.91 11.96
N HIS A 5 -27.21 -41.20 12.24
CA HIS A 5 -26.64 -41.16 13.59
C HIS A 5 -26.35 -39.71 13.96
N THR A 6 -27.25 -39.18 14.77
CA THR A 6 -27.09 -38.01 15.64
C THR A 6 -26.05 -38.33 16.70
N PHE A 7 -25.09 -37.42 16.94
CA PHE A 7 -24.36 -37.35 18.21
C PHE A 7 -24.50 -35.93 18.76
N ALA A 8 -25.37 -35.82 19.77
CA ALA A 8 -25.42 -34.69 20.69
C ALA A 8 -24.44 -35.00 21.84
N GLY A 9 -23.49 -34.11 22.08
CA GLY A 9 -22.55 -34.19 23.20
C GLY A 9 -22.58 -32.88 23.97
N VAL A 10 -23.29 -32.88 25.09
CA VAL A 10 -23.31 -31.86 26.13
C VAL A 10 -22.03 -31.98 26.97
N GLY A 11 -21.38 -30.85 27.28
CA GLY A 11 -20.30 -30.75 28.27
C GLY A 11 -19.97 -29.28 28.53
N LEU A 12 -20.70 -28.59 29.40
CA LEU A 12 -20.40 -28.33 30.82
C LEU A 12 -19.36 -27.23 31.06
N VAL A 13 -19.89 -26.04 31.42
CA VAL A 13 -19.49 -25.17 32.55
C VAL A 13 -18.00 -24.96 32.82
N GLY A 14 -17.58 -23.69 32.70
CA GLY A 14 -16.31 -23.21 33.23
C GLY A 14 -16.23 -21.67 33.28
N ALA A 15 -17.20 -21.02 33.91
CA ALA A 15 -17.07 -19.61 34.28
C ALA A 15 -16.20 -19.51 35.54
N LEU A 16 -15.02 -18.90 35.43
CA LEU A 16 -14.21 -18.52 36.58
C LEU A 16 -14.01 -17.00 36.56
N THR A 17 -14.94 -16.30 37.18
CA THR A 17 -14.82 -14.91 37.61
C THR A 17 -14.02 -14.85 38.90
N LEU A 18 -12.81 -14.29 38.85
CA LEU A 18 -12.07 -13.85 40.03
C LEU A 18 -11.99 -12.32 40.01
N ALA A 19 -12.93 -11.70 40.73
CA ALA A 19 -12.84 -10.31 41.12
C ALA A 19 -11.92 -10.21 42.35
N VAL A 20 -10.81 -9.48 42.23
CA VAL A 20 -10.05 -8.98 43.38
C VAL A 20 -10.02 -7.47 43.28
N ALA A 21 -10.72 -6.82 44.20
CA ALA A 21 -10.73 -5.38 44.37
C ALA A 21 -9.59 -4.94 45.30
N GLY A 22 -8.85 -3.91 44.86
CA GLY A 22 -8.36 -2.83 45.72
C GLY A 22 -7.01 -2.98 46.42
N VAL A 23 -5.97 -2.41 45.82
CA VAL A 23 -5.05 -1.47 46.50
C VAL A 23 -4.66 -0.37 45.51
N THR A 24 -5.20 0.82 45.69
CA THR A 24 -4.73 2.05 45.04
C THR A 24 -3.46 2.53 45.73
N LEU A 25 -2.31 2.33 45.08
CA LEU A 25 -1.08 3.05 45.37
C LEU A 25 -0.78 3.94 44.15
N ALA A 26 -0.85 5.24 44.40
CA ALA A 26 -0.52 6.29 43.46
C ALA A 26 0.87 6.08 42.85
N GLN A 27 0.94 5.77 41.56
CA GLN A 27 2.12 6.08 40.75
C GLN A 27 1.91 7.45 40.14
N GLN A 28 2.45 8.45 40.83
CA GLN A 28 2.77 9.75 40.25
C GLN A 28 3.63 9.50 39.00
N GLY A 29 3.05 9.75 37.83
CA GLY A 29 3.75 9.71 36.55
C GLY A 29 4.94 10.66 36.60
N ARG A 30 6.15 10.09 36.56
CA ARG A 30 7.40 10.84 36.45
C ARG A 30 7.46 11.58 35.10
N PRO A 31 8.08 12.77 35.03
CA PRO A 31 8.40 13.42 33.77
C PRO A 31 9.33 12.52 32.94
N GLY A 32 9.14 12.53 31.62
CA GLY A 32 9.89 11.72 30.67
C GLY A 32 11.41 11.83 30.86
N GLY A 33 12.05 10.67 30.97
CA GLY A 33 13.51 10.55 30.93
C GLY A 33 14.04 10.67 29.49
N PRO A 34 15.28 11.13 29.30
CA PRO A 34 15.89 11.25 27.99
C PRO A 34 16.29 9.87 27.49
N GLY A 35 15.76 9.46 26.33
CA GLY A 35 16.13 8.19 25.73
C GLY A 35 15.03 7.43 25.00
N GLN A 36 13.86 8.03 24.78
CA GLN A 36 12.98 7.52 23.74
C GLN A 36 13.53 8.01 22.41
N PRO A 37 14.12 7.15 21.55
CA PRO A 37 14.54 7.58 20.23
C PRO A 37 13.32 8.18 19.53
N PRO A 38 13.48 9.29 18.77
CA PRO A 38 12.38 9.82 17.99
C PRO A 38 11.81 8.66 17.17
N GLN A 39 10.50 8.48 17.23
CA GLN A 39 9.79 7.42 16.49
C GLN A 39 10.30 7.46 15.05
N GLY A 40 11.14 6.48 14.71
CA GLY A 40 11.63 6.29 13.35
C GLY A 40 10.41 6.20 12.44
N ALA A 41 10.45 6.91 11.31
CA ALA A 41 9.37 6.93 10.34
C ALA A 41 8.84 5.51 10.14
N ASN A 42 7.60 5.24 10.56
CA ASN A 42 6.97 3.95 10.31
C ASN A 42 6.82 3.84 8.79
N PRO A 43 7.55 2.94 8.11
CA PRO A 43 7.56 2.87 6.65
C PRO A 43 6.18 2.53 6.10
N MET A 44 5.35 1.84 6.89
CA MET A 44 3.94 1.62 6.57
C MET A 44 3.12 2.91 6.68
N ALA A 45 3.39 3.78 7.65
CA ALA A 45 2.73 5.09 7.72
C ALA A 45 3.18 6.03 6.58
N ALA A 46 4.42 5.87 6.11
CA ALA A 46 4.90 6.58 4.92
C ALA A 46 4.20 6.08 3.65
N LEU A 47 4.01 4.76 3.51
CA LEU A 47 3.21 4.18 2.43
C LEU A 47 1.74 4.61 2.48
N ASP A 48 1.10 4.60 3.66
CA ASP A 48 -0.27 5.10 3.83
C ASP A 48 -0.40 6.59 3.45
N GLY A 49 0.60 7.40 3.79
CA GLY A 49 0.67 8.81 3.38
C GLY A 49 0.80 8.99 1.86
N LEU A 50 1.57 8.13 1.20
CA LEU A 50 1.72 8.11 -0.25
C LEU A 50 0.41 7.71 -0.94
N VAL A 51 -0.27 6.67 -0.45
CA VAL A 51 -1.59 6.22 -0.95
C VAL A 51 -2.59 7.36 -0.89
N ARG A 52 -2.73 8.01 0.27
CA ARG A 52 -3.63 9.16 0.39
C ARG A 52 -3.26 10.31 -0.54
N GLY A 53 -1.97 10.52 -0.80
CA GLY A 53 -1.48 11.50 -1.75
C GLY A 53 -1.86 11.16 -3.20
N LEU A 54 -1.80 9.87 -3.55
CA LEU A 54 -2.23 9.34 -4.84
C LEU A 54 -3.74 9.57 -5.04
N GLU A 55 -4.56 9.08 -4.11
CA GLU A 55 -6.03 9.21 -4.15
C GLU A 55 -6.51 10.67 -4.23
N ALA A 56 -5.79 11.60 -3.61
CA ALA A 56 -6.12 13.02 -3.63
C ALA A 56 -5.74 13.75 -4.93
N THR A 57 -4.99 13.10 -5.83
CA THR A 57 -4.56 13.72 -7.09
C THR A 57 -5.71 13.69 -8.09
N PRO A 58 -6.14 14.85 -8.64
CA PRO A 58 -7.08 14.88 -9.77
C PRO A 58 -6.58 14.02 -10.94
N GLY A 59 -7.43 13.12 -11.41
CA GLY A 59 -7.07 12.16 -12.47
C GLY A 59 -6.47 10.85 -11.96
N CYS A 60 -6.31 10.65 -10.65
CA CYS A 60 -6.12 9.31 -10.08
C CYS A 60 -7.44 8.52 -10.19
N LEU A 61 -7.37 7.33 -10.77
CA LEU A 61 -8.49 6.42 -11.04
C LEU A 61 -8.65 5.35 -9.95
N GLY A 62 -7.74 5.33 -8.98
CA GLY A 62 -7.68 4.38 -7.87
C GLY A 62 -6.31 3.73 -7.75
N ASP A 63 -6.15 2.96 -6.67
CA ASP A 63 -4.93 2.23 -6.38
C ASP A 63 -5.18 0.86 -5.72
N GLU A 64 -4.14 0.03 -5.71
CA GLU A 64 -4.12 -1.28 -5.06
C GLU A 64 -2.81 -1.44 -4.28
N LEU A 65 -2.92 -1.94 -3.05
CA LEU A 65 -1.78 -2.24 -2.18
C LEU A 65 -1.54 -3.74 -2.09
N ALA A 66 -0.34 -4.17 -2.45
CA ALA A 66 0.04 -5.57 -2.43
C ALA A 66 1.36 -5.82 -1.68
N LEU A 67 1.50 -7.03 -1.12
CA LEU A 67 2.78 -7.59 -0.71
C LEU A 67 3.16 -8.68 -1.71
N THR A 68 4.27 -8.51 -2.42
CA THR A 68 4.74 -9.52 -3.37
C THR A 68 5.32 -10.72 -2.65
N GLN A 69 5.36 -11.88 -3.34
CA GLN A 69 6.03 -13.07 -2.82
C GLN A 69 7.52 -12.84 -2.53
N SER A 70 8.15 -11.90 -3.23
CA SER A 70 9.54 -11.49 -2.97
C SER A 70 9.69 -10.50 -1.81
N GLY A 71 8.62 -10.23 -1.05
CA GLY A 71 8.63 -9.37 0.14
C GLY A 71 8.62 -7.87 -0.15
N LYS A 72 8.15 -7.44 -1.32
CA LYS A 72 8.01 -6.00 -1.65
C LYS A 72 6.62 -5.51 -1.29
N SER A 73 6.51 -4.40 -0.57
CA SER A 73 5.27 -3.64 -0.50
C SER A 73 5.14 -2.84 -1.80
N VAL A 74 4.03 -2.97 -2.50
CA VAL A 74 3.83 -2.36 -3.83
C VAL A 74 2.49 -1.64 -3.87
N ILE A 75 2.53 -0.42 -4.39
CA ILE A 75 1.35 0.37 -4.76
C ILE A 75 1.23 0.32 -6.28
N PHE A 76 0.07 -0.07 -6.78
CA PHE A 76 -0.32 0.13 -8.17
C PHE A 76 -1.33 1.27 -8.19
N ALA A 77 -1.03 2.37 -8.87
CA ALA A 77 -1.94 3.51 -8.98
C ALA A 77 -2.19 3.84 -10.44
N TRP A 78 -3.44 4.09 -10.81
CA TRP A 78 -3.82 4.38 -12.19
C TRP A 78 -4.18 5.85 -12.35
N PHE A 79 -3.76 6.44 -13.46
CA PHE A 79 -4.02 7.82 -13.80
C PHE A 79 -4.67 7.94 -15.17
N THR A 80 -5.50 8.95 -15.37
CA THR A 80 -6.18 9.21 -16.65
C THR A 80 -5.20 9.39 -17.79
N ASP A 81 -4.10 10.12 -17.55
CA ASP A 81 -3.15 10.52 -18.57
C ASP A 81 -1.82 10.99 -17.97
N LYS A 82 -0.86 11.29 -18.86
CA LYS A 82 0.44 11.89 -18.53
C LYS A 82 0.31 13.12 -17.63
N LYS A 83 -0.67 14.01 -17.87
CA LYS A 83 -0.80 15.24 -17.09
C LYS A 83 -1.14 14.91 -15.64
N ALA A 84 -2.06 13.97 -15.39
CA ALA A 84 -2.39 13.54 -14.04
C ALA A 84 -1.18 12.94 -13.30
N VAL A 85 -0.35 12.15 -13.99
CA VAL A 85 0.91 11.62 -13.41
C VAL A 85 1.91 12.74 -13.10
N VAL A 86 2.07 13.71 -14.00
CA VAL A 86 2.99 14.85 -13.80
C VAL A 86 2.50 15.75 -12.66
N ASP A 87 1.19 16.00 -12.55
CA ASP A 87 0.59 16.76 -11.46
C ASP A 87 0.82 16.06 -10.11
N TRP A 88 0.65 14.72 -10.05
CA TRP A 88 0.99 13.94 -8.87
C TRP A 88 2.49 14.02 -8.54
N TYR A 89 3.36 13.86 -9.54
CA TYR A 89 4.81 13.87 -9.37
C TYR A 89 5.29 15.19 -8.75
N TYR A 90 4.71 16.31 -9.15
CA TYR A 90 5.03 17.63 -8.58
C TYR A 90 4.17 18.03 -7.38
N SER A 91 3.28 17.14 -6.92
CA SER A 91 2.48 17.43 -5.73
C SER A 91 3.36 17.61 -4.49
N PRO A 92 2.97 18.49 -3.54
CA PRO A 92 3.72 18.67 -2.30
C PRO A 92 3.92 17.37 -1.51
N THR A 93 2.92 16.48 -1.54
CA THR A 93 2.97 15.19 -0.86
C THR A 93 4.01 14.26 -1.46
N HIS A 94 4.06 14.14 -2.79
CA HIS A 94 5.06 13.33 -3.46
C HIS A 94 6.47 13.91 -3.27
N GLN A 95 6.66 15.20 -3.55
CA GLN A 95 7.96 15.87 -3.43
C GLN A 95 8.53 15.76 -2.01
N ARG A 96 7.72 15.99 -0.97
CA ARG A 96 8.14 15.81 0.42
C ARG A 96 8.54 14.36 0.73
N SER A 97 7.79 13.39 0.20
CA SER A 97 8.12 11.98 0.40
C SER A 97 9.43 11.61 -0.29
N MET A 98 9.66 12.13 -1.49
CA MET A 98 10.91 11.94 -2.23
C MET A 98 12.11 12.59 -1.53
N GLU A 99 11.97 13.81 -1.00
CA GLU A 99 13.02 14.46 -0.19
C GLU A 99 13.38 13.65 1.06
N MET A 100 12.38 13.06 1.72
CA MET A 100 12.61 12.23 2.90
C MET A 100 13.31 10.90 2.58
N MET A 101 13.02 10.30 1.42
CA MET A 101 13.54 8.98 1.04
C MET A 101 14.85 9.06 0.24
N PHE A 102 15.01 10.08 -0.60
CA PHE A 102 16.11 10.26 -1.52
C PHE A 102 16.79 11.60 -1.24
N GLN A 103 17.74 11.59 -0.31
CA GLN A 103 18.58 12.77 -0.10
C GLN A 103 19.52 12.95 -1.30
N ASN A 104 19.47 14.13 -1.93
CA ASN A 104 20.41 14.58 -2.97
C ASN A 104 20.42 13.76 -4.28
N VAL A 105 19.28 13.22 -4.71
CA VAL A 105 19.14 12.61 -6.04
C VAL A 105 18.63 13.68 -7.02
N GLU A 106 19.39 13.93 -8.08
CA GLU A 106 18.93 14.73 -9.21
C GLU A 106 17.80 13.96 -9.92
N GLN A 107 16.62 14.57 -10.01
CA GLN A 107 15.46 13.99 -10.67
C GLN A 107 15.34 14.57 -12.08
N GLY A 108 15.23 13.70 -13.08
CA GLY A 108 14.89 14.10 -14.45
C GLY A 108 13.44 14.58 -14.54
N VAL A 109 13.08 15.18 -15.67
CA VAL A 109 11.69 15.59 -15.93
C VAL A 109 10.84 14.33 -16.13
N PRO A 110 9.78 14.11 -15.31
CA PRO A 110 8.93 12.92 -15.45
C PRO A 110 8.23 12.93 -16.82
N LEU A 111 8.28 11.79 -17.52
CA LEU A 111 7.59 11.58 -18.79
C LEU A 111 7.95 12.60 -19.90
N GLU A 112 9.17 13.17 -19.88
CA GLU A 112 9.60 14.20 -20.85
C GLU A 112 9.41 13.77 -22.32
N HIS A 113 9.63 12.49 -22.60
CA HIS A 113 9.58 11.93 -23.95
C HIS A 113 8.26 11.22 -24.29
N VAL A 114 7.22 11.39 -23.47
CA VAL A 114 5.88 10.83 -23.71
C VAL A 114 4.97 11.92 -24.25
N GLU A 115 4.11 11.60 -25.22
CA GLU A 115 3.19 12.57 -25.80
C GLU A 115 2.13 13.03 -24.79
N ASP A 116 1.68 14.29 -24.90
CA ASP A 116 0.61 14.79 -24.07
C ASP A 116 -0.71 14.07 -24.37
N GLY A 117 -1.52 13.83 -23.34
CA GLY A 117 -2.76 13.06 -23.46
C GLY A 117 -2.57 11.54 -23.52
N THR A 118 -1.33 11.03 -23.53
CA THR A 118 -1.06 9.57 -23.40
C THR A 118 -1.66 9.04 -22.11
N GLY A 119 -2.41 7.94 -22.18
CA GLY A 119 -2.99 7.28 -21.02
C GLY A 119 -4.10 6.30 -21.36
N PRO A 120 -4.58 5.52 -20.37
CA PRO A 120 -4.26 5.62 -18.95
C PRO A 120 -2.86 5.12 -18.58
N ILE A 121 -2.25 5.68 -17.53
CA ILE A 121 -0.91 5.27 -17.06
C ILE A 121 -1.02 4.64 -15.69
N MET A 122 -0.41 3.46 -15.52
CA MET A 122 -0.22 2.82 -14.23
C MET A 122 1.16 3.16 -13.69
N VAL A 123 1.22 3.73 -12.48
CA VAL A 123 2.43 3.90 -11.70
C VAL A 123 2.55 2.73 -10.72
N ILE A 124 3.72 2.10 -10.68
CA ILE A 124 4.08 1.08 -9.70
C ILE A 124 5.14 1.66 -8.77
N ALA A 125 4.77 1.90 -7.52
CA ALA A 125 5.72 2.26 -6.47
C ALA A 125 6.02 1.02 -5.63
N SER A 126 7.27 0.55 -5.59
CA SER A 126 7.67 -0.60 -4.80
C SER A 126 8.69 -0.23 -3.72
N LEU A 127 8.54 -0.84 -2.55
CA LEU A 127 9.40 -0.67 -1.39
C LEU A 127 9.85 -2.05 -0.89
N THR A 128 11.13 -2.18 -0.56
CA THR A 128 11.64 -3.35 0.17
C THR A 128 12.21 -2.89 1.49
N MET A 129 11.76 -3.54 2.56
CA MET A 129 12.30 -3.34 3.90
C MET A 129 13.65 -4.05 4.04
N ARG A 130 14.58 -3.43 4.75
CA ARG A 130 15.80 -4.10 5.19
C ARG A 130 15.45 -5.12 6.27
N ASP A 131 16.10 -6.28 6.23
CA ASP A 131 16.00 -7.24 7.31
C ASP A 131 16.59 -6.60 8.59
N PRO A 132 15.83 -6.52 9.71
CA PRO A 132 16.33 -5.97 10.96
C PRO A 132 17.63 -6.63 11.46
N SER A 133 17.84 -7.91 11.16
CA SER A 133 19.06 -8.65 11.50
C SER A 133 20.29 -8.22 10.70
N GLN A 134 20.07 -7.58 9.54
CA GLN A 134 21.11 -7.03 8.69
C GLN A 134 21.40 -5.56 8.97
N MET A 135 20.62 -4.91 9.85
CA MET A 135 20.87 -3.52 10.21
C MET A 135 22.08 -3.41 11.13
N GLN A 136 23.16 -2.81 10.62
CA GLN A 136 24.32 -2.44 11.44
C GLN A 136 24.08 -1.05 12.04
N GLY A 137 24.68 -0.79 13.21
CA GLY A 137 24.42 0.39 14.07
C GLY A 137 24.81 1.77 13.52
N GLY A 138 24.69 2.01 12.21
CA GLY A 138 24.85 3.29 11.55
C GLY A 138 23.95 3.50 10.33
N GLU A 139 23.16 2.51 9.91
CA GLU A 139 22.21 2.67 8.82
C GLU A 139 20.97 3.44 9.30
N GLN A 140 20.65 4.55 8.62
CA GLN A 140 19.62 5.48 9.06
C GLN A 140 18.21 5.15 8.55
N SER A 141 18.10 4.37 7.46
CA SER A 141 16.82 4.04 6.82
C SER A 141 16.52 2.54 6.90
N PRO A 142 15.31 2.15 7.33
CA PRO A 142 14.87 0.76 7.30
C PRO A 142 14.49 0.28 5.90
N ILE A 143 14.60 1.13 4.87
CA ILE A 143 14.29 0.83 3.47
C ILE A 143 15.58 0.40 2.76
N SER A 144 15.57 -0.77 2.12
CA SER A 144 16.71 -1.29 1.34
C SER A 144 16.57 -1.04 -0.16
N GLN A 145 15.35 -0.93 -0.66
CA GLN A 145 15.07 -0.65 -2.07
C GLN A 145 13.78 0.16 -2.21
N ILE A 146 13.77 1.08 -3.17
CA ILE A 146 12.58 1.78 -3.63
C ILE A 146 12.67 1.94 -5.16
N ALA A 147 11.54 1.78 -5.85
CA ALA A 147 11.43 2.03 -7.28
C ALA A 147 10.06 2.65 -7.60
N ILE A 148 10.04 3.56 -8.58
CA ILE A 148 8.81 4.11 -9.18
C ILE A 148 8.92 3.86 -10.67
N GLU A 149 8.00 3.06 -11.19
CA GLU A 149 7.96 2.65 -12.60
C GLU A 149 6.60 3.00 -13.20
N MET A 150 6.54 3.23 -14.51
CA MET A 150 5.32 3.69 -15.18
C MET A 150 5.05 2.82 -16.41
N TYR A 151 3.81 2.37 -16.55
CA TYR A 151 3.37 1.42 -17.58
C TYR A 151 2.05 1.88 -18.20
N GLU A 152 1.87 1.63 -19.49
CA GLU A 152 0.59 1.80 -20.19
C GLU A 152 -0.03 0.43 -20.47
N PRO A 153 -1.34 0.24 -20.25
CA PRO A 153 -1.99 -0.99 -20.66
C PRO A 153 -2.09 -1.05 -22.18
N LEU A 154 -1.62 -2.16 -22.76
CA LEU A 154 -1.78 -2.41 -24.19
C LEU A 154 -3.22 -2.84 -24.52
N PRO A 155 -3.70 -2.53 -25.74
CA PRO A 155 -5.03 -2.93 -26.17
C PRO A 155 -5.16 -4.44 -26.40
N GLY A 156 -6.41 -4.94 -26.40
CA GLY A 156 -6.74 -6.30 -26.83
C GLY A 156 -6.69 -7.38 -25.75
N GLY A 157 -6.70 -7.01 -24.47
CA GLY A 157 -6.80 -7.96 -23.36
C GLY A 157 -8.20 -8.55 -23.17
N ILE A 158 -8.35 -9.40 -22.16
CA ILE A 158 -9.62 -10.03 -21.77
C ILE A 158 -9.74 -10.08 -20.25
N HIS A 159 -10.95 -9.99 -19.72
CA HIS A 159 -11.24 -10.19 -18.30
C HIS A 159 -12.51 -11.01 -18.09
N LEU A 160 -12.65 -11.63 -16.91
CA LEU A 160 -13.81 -12.43 -16.51
C LEU A 160 -14.09 -12.15 -15.04
N ASN A 161 -15.33 -11.76 -14.71
CA ASN A 161 -15.76 -11.49 -13.33
C ASN A 161 -14.96 -10.41 -12.60
N GLY A 162 -14.42 -9.44 -13.34
CA GLY A 162 -13.59 -8.37 -12.81
C GLY A 162 -12.17 -8.38 -13.39
N ARG A 163 -11.35 -7.45 -12.93
CA ARG A 163 -10.02 -7.15 -13.47
C ARG A 163 -9.18 -6.49 -12.39
N PHE A 164 -7.86 -6.49 -12.62
CA PHE A 164 -6.90 -5.91 -11.68
C PHE A 164 -6.99 -4.38 -11.61
N ALA A 165 -7.02 -3.69 -12.76
CA ALA A 165 -7.18 -2.25 -12.79
C ALA A 165 -8.63 -1.84 -12.44
N PRO A 166 -8.84 -0.70 -11.76
CA PRO A 166 -10.17 -0.14 -11.48
C PRO A 166 -11.06 -0.06 -12.72
N VAL A 167 -12.38 -0.15 -12.54
CA VAL A 167 -13.36 -0.16 -13.65
C VAL A 167 -13.29 1.09 -14.52
N ASP A 168 -12.92 2.24 -13.95
CA ASP A 168 -12.84 3.52 -14.65
C ASP A 168 -11.61 3.63 -15.57
N VAL A 169 -10.65 2.72 -15.47
CA VAL A 169 -9.48 2.66 -16.36
C VAL A 169 -9.91 2.13 -17.74
N GLN A 170 -9.88 2.98 -18.76
CA GLN A 170 -10.30 2.58 -20.10
C GLN A 170 -9.14 1.96 -20.88
N VAL A 171 -9.29 0.71 -21.32
CA VAL A 171 -8.30 0.00 -22.15
C VAL A 171 -8.95 -0.35 -23.49
N PRO A 172 -8.43 0.16 -24.62
CA PRO A 172 -9.04 -0.12 -25.92
C PRO A 172 -9.06 -1.62 -26.21
N HIS A 173 -10.18 -2.10 -26.77
CA HIS A 173 -10.38 -3.50 -27.15
C HIS A 173 -10.26 -4.51 -26.00
N LEU A 174 -10.41 -4.09 -24.75
CA LEU A 174 -10.50 -5.00 -23.62
C LEU A 174 -11.85 -5.73 -23.63
N THR A 175 -11.82 -7.05 -23.69
CA THR A 175 -13.02 -7.90 -23.82
C THR A 175 -13.52 -8.38 -22.47
N ASP A 176 -14.82 -8.26 -22.21
CA ASP A 176 -15.50 -8.89 -21.07
C ASP A 176 -16.03 -10.27 -21.46
N ALA A 177 -15.50 -11.32 -20.84
CA ALA A 177 -15.87 -12.71 -21.07
C ALA A 177 -17.01 -13.20 -20.17
N SER A 178 -17.53 -12.37 -19.27
CA SER A 178 -18.52 -12.78 -18.25
C SER A 178 -19.90 -13.15 -18.83
N GLY A 179 -20.13 -12.91 -20.13
CA GLY A 179 -21.33 -13.32 -20.86
C GLY A 179 -21.12 -14.48 -21.83
N LEU A 180 -19.99 -15.19 -21.79
CA LEU A 180 -19.68 -16.30 -22.71
C LEU A 180 -20.07 -17.69 -22.17
N GLU A 181 -20.78 -17.74 -21.04
CA GLU A 181 -21.36 -18.99 -20.52
C GLU A 181 -22.69 -19.29 -21.23
N ASP A 182 -22.61 -19.92 -22.42
CA ASP A 182 -23.72 -20.63 -23.08
C ASP A 182 -23.65 -22.15 -22.83
#